data_AF-A0A7V9T161-F1
#
_entry.id   AF-A0A7V9T161-F1
#
_cell.length_a   1.000
_cell.length_b   1.000
_cell.length_c   1.000
_cell.angle_alpha   90.00
_cell.angle_beta   90.00
_cell.angle_gamma   90.00
#
_symmetry.space_group_name_H-M   'P 1'
#
loop_
_entity.id
_entity.type
_entity.pdbx_description
1 polymer ?
#
loop_
_entity_poly.entity_id
_entity_poly.type
_entity_poly.pdbx_seq_one_letter_code
_entity_poly.pdbx_strand_id
1 'polypeptide(L)' 'MARMFAARESAGQAMGQLSPRDTARAGVAGASVVVDYGRPHRRGRTIFGDVVPWNQVWRTGANAA' A
#
# COMPACT_ATOMS: atom_id res chain seq x y z
N MET A 1 6.44 -8.46 11.87
CA MET A 1 5.31 -7.59 11.47
C MET A 1 4.40 -8.22 10.42
N ALA A 2 4.89 -8.71 9.27
CA ALA A 2 4.04 -9.29 8.20
C ALA A 2 3.14 -10.48 8.64
N ARG A 3 3.65 -11.42 9.46
CA ARG A 3 2.87 -12.56 9.98
C ARG A 3 1.64 -12.16 10.80
N MET A 4 1.71 -11.04 11.53
CA MET A 4 0.58 -10.56 12.33
C MET A 4 -0.56 -10.00 11.46
N PHE A 5 -0.24 -9.46 10.27
CA PHE A 5 -1.25 -8.97 9.34
C PHE A 5 -1.96 -10.11 8.62
N ALA A 6 -1.20 -11.09 8.12
CA ALA A 6 -1.75 -12.27 7.49
C ALA A 6 -2.69 -13.06 8.44
N ALA A 7 -2.28 -13.22 9.71
CA ALA A 7 -3.11 -13.90 10.71
C ALA A 7 -4.43 -13.17 11.03
N ARG A 8 -4.42 -11.83 11.02
CA ARG A 8 -5.61 -11.00 11.25
C ARG A 8 -6.56 -10.98 10.06
N GLU A 9 -6.03 -11.03 8.84
CA GLU A 9 -6.79 -11.15 7.59
C GLU A 9 -7.51 -12.51 7.53
N SER A 10 -6.82 -13.61 7.86
CA SER A 10 -7.44 -14.94 7.95
C SER A 10 -8.48 -15.08 9.07
N ALA A 11 -8.36 -14.25 10.13
CA ALA A 11 -9.30 -14.21 11.24
C ALA A 11 -10.51 -13.28 10.99
N GLY A 12 -10.61 -12.66 9.80
CA GLY A 12 -11.72 -11.77 9.45
C GLY A 12 -11.79 -10.48 10.27
N GLN A 13 -10.72 -10.09 10.97
CA GLN A 13 -10.70 -8.88 11.78
C GLN A 13 -10.49 -7.63 10.92
N ALA A 14 -11.30 -6.58 11.15
CA ALA A 14 -11.16 -5.30 10.49
C ALA A 14 -9.76 -4.69 10.75
N MET A 15 -8.97 -4.56 9.69
CA MET A 15 -7.54 -4.21 9.77
C MET A 15 -7.26 -2.70 9.85
N GLY A 16 -8.30 -1.85 9.97
CA GLY A 16 -8.17 -0.41 9.75
C GLY A 16 -7.85 -0.07 8.29
N GLN A 17 -7.39 1.16 8.02
CA GLN A 17 -7.02 1.57 6.67
C GLN A 17 -5.84 0.73 6.15
N LEU A 18 -6.08 -0.08 5.10
CA LEU A 18 -5.11 -1.03 4.56
C LEU A 18 -3.85 -0.38 3.97
N SER A 19 -3.98 0.88 3.55
CA SER A 19 -2.90 1.74 3.05
C SER A 19 -2.76 2.92 4.01
N PRO A 20 -1.88 2.83 5.02
CA PRO A 20 -1.60 3.96 5.89
C PRO A 20 -1.24 5.20 5.07
N ARG A 21 -1.79 6.36 5.47
CA ARG A 21 -1.40 7.66 4.92
C ARG A 21 -0.04 8.08 5.49
N ASP A 22 0.79 8.62 4.62
CA ASP A 22 2.08 9.19 4.99
C ASP A 22 2.27 10.52 4.26
N THR A 23 3.06 11.43 4.86
CA THR A 23 3.25 12.78 4.34
C THR A 23 4.74 13.10 4.26
N ALA A 24 5.22 13.42 3.06
CA ALA A 24 6.54 13.99 2.85
C ALA A 24 6.43 15.52 2.77
N ARG A 25 7.34 16.23 3.44
CA ARG A 25 7.41 17.69 3.44
C ARG A 25 8.81 18.13 3.04
N ALA A 26 8.91 19.04 2.08
CA ALA A 26 10.19 19.56 1.62
C ALA A 26 10.08 21.03 1.26
N GLY A 27 11.11 21.81 1.59
CA GLY A 27 11.27 23.17 1.09
C GLY A 27 12.09 23.17 -0.19
N VAL A 28 11.59 23.75 -1.28
CA VAL A 28 12.31 23.87 -2.56
C VAL A 28 12.28 25.33 -3.00
N ALA A 29 13.46 25.95 -3.12
CA ALA A 29 13.63 27.34 -3.58
C ALA A 29 12.72 28.36 -2.87
N GLY A 30 12.50 28.19 -1.56
CA GLY A 30 11.65 29.06 -0.74
C GLY A 30 10.15 28.70 -0.73
N ALA A 31 9.72 27.73 -1.54
CA ALA A 31 8.36 27.18 -1.49
C ALA A 31 8.28 25.94 -0.58
N SER A 32 7.17 25.79 0.14
CA SER A 32 6.87 24.59 0.93
C SER A 32 6.05 23.61 0.10
N VAL A 33 6.57 22.40 -0.08
CA VAL A 33 5.92 21.30 -0.81
C VAL A 33 5.49 20.24 0.19
N VAL A 34 4.21 19.86 0.13
CA VAL A 34 3.64 18.77 0.93
C VAL A 34 3.11 17.71 -0.04
N VAL A 35 3.62 16.49 0.09
CA VAL A 35 3.16 15.33 -0.67
C VAL A 35 2.48 14.40 0.31
N ASP A 36 1.20 14.17 0.08
CA ASP A 36 0.43 13.24 0.87
C ASP A 36 0.04 12.02 0.03
N TYR A 37 0.40 10.84 0.51
CA TYR A 37 0.31 9.59 -0.24
C TYR A 37 -0.11 8.41 0.63
N GLY A 38 -0.80 7.45 0.02
CA GLY A 38 -1.07 6.16 0.63
C GLY A 38 0.14 5.22 0.47
N ARG A 39 0.50 4.49 1.53
CA ARG A 39 1.63 3.55 1.53
C ARG A 39 1.13 2.09 1.61
N PRO A 40 0.74 1.47 0.49
CA PRO A 40 0.31 0.07 0.49
C PRO A 40 1.48 -0.86 0.79
N HIS A 41 1.25 -1.85 1.64
CA HIS A 41 2.24 -2.90 1.94
C HIS A 41 1.81 -4.25 1.34
N ARG A 42 2.78 -5.09 0.93
CA ARG A 42 2.48 -6.45 0.44
C ARG A 42 1.88 -7.35 1.52
N ARG A 43 2.15 -7.06 2.81
CA ARG A 43 1.68 -7.83 3.99
C ARG A 43 1.96 -9.33 3.93
N GLY A 44 3.05 -9.73 3.27
CA GLY A 44 3.40 -11.15 3.09
C GLY A 44 2.61 -11.87 2.01
N ARG A 45 1.76 -11.17 1.25
CA ARG A 45 1.09 -11.73 0.07
C ARG A 45 2.06 -11.86 -1.10
N THR A 46 1.97 -12.98 -1.79
CA THR A 46 2.56 -13.14 -3.11
C THR A 46 1.71 -12.31 -4.08
N ILE A 47 2.32 -11.32 -4.73
CA ILE A 47 1.56 -10.38 -5.56
C ILE A 47 1.45 -10.91 -6.99
N PHE A 48 2.55 -11.39 -7.56
CA PHE A 48 2.57 -11.96 -8.91
C PHE A 48 2.34 -13.47 -8.85
N GLY A 49 1.37 -13.95 -9.62
CA GLY A 49 0.93 -15.34 -9.64
C GLY A 49 -0.25 -15.67 -8.73
N ASP A 50 -0.61 -14.77 -7.79
CA ASP A 50 -1.77 -14.93 -6.89
C ASP A 50 -2.74 -13.75 -7.08
N VAL A 51 -2.35 -12.54 -6.67
CA VAL A 51 -3.19 -11.34 -6.87
C VAL A 51 -3.22 -10.87 -8.32
N VAL A 52 -2.10 -10.99 -9.05
CA VAL A 52 -2.07 -10.70 -10.48
C VAL A 52 -1.49 -11.84 -11.30
N PRO A 53 -2.22 -12.29 -12.34
CA PRO A 53 -1.77 -13.35 -13.22
C PRO A 53 -0.49 -12.98 -13.97
N TRP A 54 0.33 -14.00 -14.19
CA TRP A 54 1.43 -13.92 -15.14
C TRP A 54 0.90 -13.76 -16.57
N ASN A 55 1.68 -13.12 -17.44
CA ASN A 55 1.35 -12.89 -18.86
C ASN A 55 0.14 -11.98 -19.12
N GLN A 56 -0.30 -11.21 -18.12
CA GLN A 56 -1.34 -10.20 -18.29
C GLN A 56 -0.77 -8.80 -18.04
N VAL A 57 -1.20 -7.82 -18.84
CA VAL A 57 -0.81 -6.42 -18.65
C VAL A 57 -1.46 -5.88 -17.38
N TRP A 58 -0.65 -5.63 -16.36
CA TRP A 58 -1.06 -5.00 -15.12
C TRP A 58 -1.03 -3.46 -15.27
N ARG A 59 -2.08 -2.72 -14.84
CA ARG A 59 -2.01 -1.26 -14.59
C ARG A 59 -1.49 -0.95 -13.18
N THR A 60 -0.26 -0.44 -13.05
CA THR A 60 0.36 -0.18 -11.74
C THR A 60 -0.50 0.81 -10.95
N GLY A 61 -1.08 0.37 -9.83
CA GLY A 61 -1.84 1.25 -8.96
C GLY A 61 -2.74 0.51 -7.99
N ALA A 62 -2.40 0.55 -6.71
CA ALA A 62 -3.38 0.40 -5.64
C ALA A 62 -4.18 1.71 -5.58
N ASN A 63 -5.06 1.94 -6.55
CA ASN A 63 -5.82 3.19 -6.63
C ASN A 63 -6.99 3.14 -5.65
N ALA A 64 -6.79 3.79 -4.51
CA ALA A 64 -7.79 4.67 -3.95
C ALA A 64 -7.08 6.03 -3.78
N ALA A 65 -7.05 6.81 -4.85
CA ALA A 65 -6.87 8.26 -4.76
C ALA A 65 -8.25 8.88 -4.57
#